data_AF-A0A854BSS0-F1
#
_entry.id   AF-A0A854BSS0-F1
#
_cell.length_a   1.000
_cell.length_b   1.000
_cell.length_c   1.000
_cell.angle_alpha   90.00
_cell.angle_beta   90.00
_cell.angle_gamma   90.00
#
_symmetry.space_group_name_H-M   'P 1'
#
loop_
_entity.id
_entity.type
_entity.pdbx_description
1 polymer ?
#
loop_
_entity_poly.entity_id
_entity_poly.type
_entity_poly.pdbx_seq_one_letter_code
_entity_poly.pdbx_strand_id
1 'polypeptide(L)'
;RANRIAKRPKPCLLDQNLPLRKLVLEKLEMKWSPEQISGWLRRTKPRQKTLQISPETIYKTLYFRSREALHHLNIQHLRRSHSLRHGRRHTRKGERGTINIVNGTPIHERSRNIDNRRSLGHWEGDLVSGTKNSHIATLVDRKSRYTIILRLRG
;
A
#
# COMPACT_ATOMS: atom_id res chain seq x y z
N ARG A 1 0.00 -8.21 7.19
CA ARG A 1 1.13 -9.11 6.83
C ARG A 1 2.50 -8.46 7.10
N ALA A 2 2.81 -7.27 6.57
CA ALA A 2 4.11 -6.60 6.76
C ALA A 2 4.48 -6.29 8.23
N ASN A 3 3.56 -5.72 9.03
CA ASN A 3 3.81 -5.44 10.46
C ASN A 3 4.10 -6.71 11.28
N ARG A 4 3.51 -7.86 10.92
CA ARG A 4 3.69 -9.15 11.60
C ARG A 4 5.06 -9.78 11.35
N ILE A 5 5.74 -9.39 10.26
CA ILE A 5 7.03 -9.95 9.83
C ILE A 5 8.19 -8.99 10.17
N ALA A 6 7.90 -7.77 10.65
CA ALA A 6 8.92 -6.78 10.95
C ALA A 6 9.76 -7.19 12.17
N LYS A 7 11.09 -7.26 12.01
CA LYS A 7 12.03 -7.58 13.11
C LYS A 7 12.02 -6.56 14.27
N ARG A 8 11.53 -5.34 14.03
CA ARG A 8 11.33 -4.29 15.04
C ARG A 8 10.05 -3.52 14.73
N PRO A 9 8.87 -4.03 15.11
CA PRO A 9 7.62 -3.34 14.85
C PRO A 9 7.62 -2.02 15.65
N LYS A 10 7.39 -0.90 14.96
CA LYS A 10 7.20 0.40 15.62
C LYS A 10 5.71 0.59 15.87
N PRO A 11 5.26 0.55 17.13
CA PRO A 11 3.85 0.73 17.43
C PRO A 11 3.41 2.14 17.01
N CYS A 12 2.16 2.25 16.59
CA CYS A 12 1.59 3.53 16.21
C CYS A 12 1.34 4.37 17.48
N LEU A 13 1.79 5.62 17.50
CA LEU A 13 1.61 6.52 18.64
C LEU A 13 0.13 6.69 19.02
N LEU A 14 -0.75 6.79 18.02
CA LEU A 14 -2.20 6.95 18.23
C LEU A 14 -2.89 5.65 18.67
N ASP A 15 -2.30 4.48 18.44
CA ASP A 15 -2.82 3.22 19.01
C ASP A 15 -2.48 3.11 20.49
N GLN A 16 -1.32 3.62 20.90
CA GLN A 16 -0.86 3.54 22.30
C GLN A 16 -1.43 4.65 23.20
N ASN A 17 -1.79 5.79 22.62
CA ASN A 17 -2.24 6.95 23.38
C ASN A 17 -3.68 7.31 23.02
N LEU A 18 -4.63 6.67 23.70
CA LEU A 18 -6.07 6.89 23.52
C LEU A 18 -6.50 8.36 23.76
N PRO A 19 -6.00 9.07 24.79
CA PRO A 19 -6.29 10.51 24.96
C PRO A 19 -5.88 11.34 23.74
N LEU A 20 -4.67 11.11 23.20
CA LEU A 20 -4.18 11.81 22.03
C LEU A 20 -5.01 11.47 20.77
N ARG A 21 -5.37 10.20 20.60
CA ARG A 21 -6.24 9.72 19.51
C ARG A 21 -7.59 10.44 19.53
N LYS A 22 -8.23 10.54 20.70
CA LYS A 22 -9.52 11.21 20.87
C LYS A 22 -9.43 12.69 20.46
N LEU A 23 -8.42 13.41 20.93
CA LEU A 23 -8.19 14.82 20.57
C LEU A 23 -7.97 15.00 19.06
N VAL A 24 -7.17 14.13 18.44
CA VAL A 24 -6.92 14.19 16.99
C VAL A 24 -8.23 13.93 16.22
N LEU A 25 -9.05 12.97 16.65
CA LEU A 25 -10.35 12.68 16.04
C LEU A 25 -11.31 13.88 16.12
N GLU A 26 -11.52 14.42 17.32
CA GLU A 26 -12.40 15.58 17.52
C GLU A 26 -12.00 16.76 16.62
N LYS A 27 -10.70 17.04 16.51
CA LYS A 27 -10.21 18.14 15.66
C LYS A 27 -10.33 17.84 14.17
N LEU A 28 -10.13 16.58 13.75
CA LEU A 28 -10.38 16.17 12.37
C LEU A 28 -11.85 16.35 12.02
N GLU A 29 -12.80 15.96 12.87
CA GLU A 29 -14.24 16.16 12.65
C GLU A 29 -14.60 17.65 12.48
N MET A 30 -13.91 18.54 13.19
CA MET A 30 -14.00 20.00 13.01
C MET A 30 -13.34 20.52 11.71
N LYS A 31 -12.88 19.64 10.82
CA LYS A 31 -12.20 19.96 9.54
C LYS A 31 -10.88 20.72 9.72
N TRP A 32 -10.13 20.42 10.79
CA TRP A 32 -8.78 20.94 10.99
C TRP A 32 -7.77 20.11 10.21
N SER A 33 -6.75 20.77 9.65
CA SER A 33 -5.64 20.08 9.00
C SER A 33 -4.69 19.45 10.02
N PRO A 34 -3.98 18.35 9.68
CA PRO A 34 -2.95 17.76 10.54
C PRO A 34 -1.90 18.75 11.06
N GLU A 35 -1.55 19.77 10.27
CA GLU A 35 -0.66 20.87 10.67
C GLU A 35 -1.29 21.76 11.72
N GLN A 36 -2.57 22.11 11.56
CA GLN A 36 -3.33 22.87 12.55
C GLN A 36 -3.45 22.11 13.86
N ILE A 37 -3.75 20.81 13.81
CA ILE A 37 -3.87 19.94 14.99
C ILE A 37 -2.54 19.88 15.73
N SER A 38 -1.45 19.58 15.03
CA SER A 38 -0.10 19.51 15.61
C SER A 38 0.33 20.86 16.21
N GLY A 39 0.12 21.95 15.47
CA GLY A 39 0.45 23.31 15.93
C GLY A 39 -0.36 23.74 17.14
N TRP A 40 -1.65 23.37 17.20
CA TRP A 40 -2.53 23.64 18.32
C TRP A 40 -2.12 22.88 19.57
N LEU A 41 -1.83 21.57 19.46
CA LEU A 41 -1.32 20.76 20.58
C LEU A 41 -0.03 21.33 21.17
N ARG A 42 0.86 21.84 20.31
CA ARG A 42 2.11 22.49 20.75
C ARG A 42 1.86 23.78 21.54
N ARG A 43 0.80 24.54 21.19
CA ARG A 43 0.45 25.80 21.85
C ARG A 43 -0.39 25.61 23.12
N THR A 44 -1.38 24.73 23.10
CA THR A 44 -2.32 24.57 24.23
C THR A 44 -1.83 23.59 25.28
N LYS A 45 -0.99 22.62 24.91
CA LYS A 45 -0.47 21.57 25.80
C LYS A 45 1.07 21.50 25.80
N PRO A 46 1.79 22.62 26.01
CA PRO A 46 3.25 22.66 25.86
C PRO A 46 4.00 21.79 26.89
N ARG A 47 3.45 21.62 28.10
CA ARG A 47 4.06 20.80 29.17
C ARG A 47 3.76 19.30 29.04
N GLN A 48 2.83 18.90 28.18
CA GLN A 48 2.41 17.50 28.05
C GLN A 48 3.08 16.87 26.82
N LYS A 49 4.31 16.38 27.00
CA LYS A 49 5.10 15.75 25.93
C LYS A 49 4.40 14.54 25.31
N THR A 50 3.58 13.81 26.08
CA THR A 50 2.82 12.66 25.61
C THR A 50 1.75 13.02 24.58
N LEU A 51 1.30 14.28 24.53
CA LEU A 51 0.30 14.76 23.58
C LEU A 51 0.93 15.44 22.34
N GLN A 52 2.25 15.43 22.21
CA GLN A 52 2.92 16.00 21.05
C GLN A 52 2.93 14.99 19.89
N ILE A 53 2.48 15.43 18.72
CA ILE A 53 2.44 14.63 17.50
C ILE A 53 2.80 15.47 16.29
N SER A 54 3.54 14.89 15.34
CA SER A 54 3.86 15.57 14.08
C SER A 54 2.71 15.41 13.08
N PRO A 55 2.51 16.38 12.16
CA PRO A 55 1.49 16.28 11.12
C PRO A 55 1.66 15.02 10.27
N GLU A 56 2.92 14.67 9.98
CA GLU A 56 3.30 13.48 9.24
C GLU A 56 2.85 12.18 9.91
N THR A 57 2.81 12.14 11.24
CA THR A 57 2.32 10.95 11.96
C THR A 57 0.82 10.80 11.77
N ILE A 58 0.06 11.91 11.82
CA ILE A 58 -1.38 11.94 11.57
C ILE A 58 -1.69 11.52 10.12
N TYR A 59 -0.97 12.06 9.13
CA TYR A 59 -1.13 11.63 7.73
C TYR A 59 -0.84 10.15 7.55
N LYS A 60 0.26 9.63 8.12
CA LYS A 60 0.57 8.19 8.05
C LYS A 60 -0.55 7.35 8.65
N THR A 61 -1.15 7.76 9.76
CA THR A 61 -2.27 7.01 10.34
C THR A 61 -3.54 7.07 9.50
N LEU A 62 -3.79 8.16 8.78
CA LEU A 62 -4.96 8.27 7.91
C LEU A 62 -4.81 7.44 6.62
N TYR A 63 -3.64 7.47 5.98
CA TYR A 63 -3.45 6.80 4.68
C TYR A 63 -3.04 5.33 4.78
N PHE A 64 -2.29 4.92 5.81
CA PHE A 64 -1.91 3.52 5.97
C PHE A 64 -3.04 2.75 6.67
N ARG A 65 -3.90 2.10 5.87
CA ARG A 65 -5.01 1.24 6.34
C ARG A 65 -4.59 0.11 7.29
N SER A 66 -3.31 -0.24 7.34
CA SER A 66 -2.76 -1.22 8.28
C SER A 66 -2.66 -0.72 9.73
N ARG A 67 -2.98 0.56 9.98
CA ARG A 67 -3.05 1.17 11.31
C ARG A 67 -4.51 1.39 11.65
N GLU A 68 -5.00 0.71 12.67
CA GLU A 68 -6.41 0.79 13.11
C GLU A 68 -6.69 2.00 14.03
N ALA A 69 -5.67 2.85 14.22
CA ALA A 69 -5.72 4.03 15.07
C ALA A 69 -6.73 5.10 14.61
N LEU A 70 -6.98 5.21 13.31
CA LEU A 70 -7.94 6.16 12.75
C LEU A 70 -8.72 5.45 11.65
N HIS A 71 -10.03 5.67 11.59
CA HIS A 71 -10.84 5.10 10.52
C HIS A 71 -10.47 5.77 9.19
N HIS A 72 -10.35 4.99 8.12
CA HIS A 72 -9.95 5.49 6.80
C HIS A 72 -10.91 6.55 6.25
N LEU A 73 -12.18 6.53 6.66
CA LEU A 73 -13.17 7.56 6.29
C LEU A 73 -12.81 8.95 6.83
N ASN A 74 -11.96 9.06 7.86
CA ASN A 74 -11.58 10.35 8.41
C ASN A 74 -10.79 11.23 7.43
N ILE A 75 -10.30 10.66 6.32
CA ILE A 75 -9.74 11.39 5.19
C ILE A 75 -10.76 12.40 4.63
N GLN A 76 -12.07 12.12 4.70
CA GLN A 76 -13.13 13.00 4.19
C GLN A 76 -13.15 14.37 4.87
N HIS A 77 -12.65 14.48 6.11
CA HIS A 77 -12.60 15.74 6.83
C HIS A 77 -11.38 16.61 6.47
N LEU A 78 -10.43 16.06 5.71
CA LEU A 78 -9.30 16.83 5.19
C LEU A 78 -9.78 17.74 4.05
N ARG A 79 -9.51 19.05 4.19
CA ARG A 79 -9.81 20.04 3.14
C ARG A 79 -9.06 19.77 1.83
N ARG A 80 -7.89 19.12 1.91
CA ARG A 80 -7.10 18.66 0.77
C ARG A 80 -6.53 17.28 1.07
N SER A 81 -6.76 16.33 0.18
CA SER A 81 -6.04 15.05 0.20
C SER A 81 -4.61 15.27 -0.32
N HIS A 82 -3.63 15.07 0.54
CA HIS A 82 -2.22 15.08 0.16
C HIS A 82 -1.78 13.68 -0.29
N SER A 83 -1.03 13.60 -1.39
CA SER A 83 -0.27 12.37 -1.67
C SER A 83 0.69 12.10 -0.52
N LEU A 84 0.75 10.86 -0.04
CA LEU A 84 1.70 10.45 0.99
C LEU A 84 3.11 10.87 0.61
N ARG A 85 3.77 11.64 1.48
CA ARG A 85 5.17 12.00 1.28
C ARG A 85 6.03 10.77 1.53
N HIS A 86 6.70 10.31 0.50
CA HIS A 86 7.62 9.18 0.60
C HIS A 86 9.00 9.67 1.04
N GLY A 87 9.66 8.91 1.91
CA GLY A 87 11.04 9.21 2.32
C GLY A 87 12.01 9.09 1.14
N ARG A 88 13.18 9.73 1.20
CA ARG A 88 14.18 9.73 0.11
C ARG A 88 14.68 8.32 -0.29
N ARG A 89 14.58 7.36 0.64
CA ARG A 89 14.93 5.94 0.45
C ARG A 89 13.71 5.05 0.13
N HIS A 90 12.53 5.62 -0.04
CA HIS A 90 11.33 4.88 -0.42
C HIS A 90 11.45 4.49 -1.89
N THR A 91 11.45 3.19 -2.16
CA THR A 91 11.50 2.67 -3.53
C THR A 91 10.23 1.89 -3.79
N ARG A 92 9.56 2.15 -4.90
CA ARG A 92 8.51 1.25 -5.43
C ARG A 92 9.09 -0.03 -6.03
N LYS A 93 10.41 -0.24 -5.91
CA LYS A 93 11.11 -1.41 -6.45
C LYS A 93 10.64 -2.64 -5.67
N GLY A 94 9.90 -3.52 -6.34
CA GLY A 94 9.25 -4.68 -5.72
C GLY A 94 7.81 -4.41 -5.22
N GLU A 95 7.33 -3.16 -5.22
CA GLU A 95 5.90 -2.92 -5.29
C GLU A 95 5.48 -3.34 -6.70
N ARG A 96 5.03 -4.59 -6.81
CA ARG A 96 4.06 -4.97 -7.84
C ARG A 96 2.81 -4.18 -7.52
N GLY A 97 2.83 -2.86 -7.78
CA GLY A 97 1.62 -2.07 -7.86
C GLY A 97 0.67 -2.91 -8.68
N THR A 98 -0.49 -3.22 -8.10
CA THR A 98 -1.53 -4.05 -8.70
C THR A 98 -1.51 -3.78 -10.19
N ILE A 99 -0.98 -4.74 -10.95
CA ILE A 99 -1.00 -4.64 -12.41
C ILE A 99 -2.49 -4.63 -12.68
N ASN A 100 -3.04 -3.44 -12.90
CA ASN A 100 -4.44 -3.30 -13.26
C ASN A 100 -4.50 -3.81 -14.69
N ILE A 101 -4.58 -5.14 -14.83
CA ILE A 101 -4.92 -5.78 -16.08
C ILE A 101 -6.32 -5.27 -16.38
N VAL A 102 -6.41 -4.36 -17.33
CA VAL A 102 -7.70 -3.81 -17.77
C VAL A 102 -8.56 -4.99 -18.21
N ASN A 103 -9.70 -5.19 -17.55
CA ASN A 103 -10.58 -6.34 -17.75
C ASN A 103 -9.95 -7.73 -17.50
N GLY A 104 -8.95 -7.81 -16.61
CA GLY A 104 -8.33 -9.10 -16.27
C GLY A 104 -9.26 -9.99 -15.46
N THR A 105 -9.54 -11.19 -15.97
CA THR A 105 -10.25 -12.24 -15.21
C THR A 105 -9.39 -12.68 -14.01
N PRO A 106 -9.90 -12.62 -12.78
CA PRO A 106 -9.13 -13.06 -11.61
C PRO A 106 -8.82 -14.55 -11.68
N ILE A 107 -7.68 -14.95 -11.12
CA ILE A 107 -7.24 -16.36 -11.14
C ILE A 107 -8.21 -17.32 -10.44
N HIS A 108 -9.08 -16.80 -9.58
CA HIS A 108 -10.12 -17.57 -8.89
C HIS A 108 -11.31 -17.92 -9.77
N GLU A 109 -11.55 -17.16 -10.85
CA GLU A 109 -12.65 -17.42 -11.80
C GLU A 109 -12.28 -18.45 -12.88
N ARG A 110 -11.02 -18.88 -12.95
CA ARG A 110 -10.60 -19.89 -13.93
C ARG A 110 -11.28 -21.24 -13.68
N SER A 111 -11.67 -21.93 -14.74
CA SER A 111 -12.26 -23.27 -14.65
C SER A 111 -11.28 -24.27 -14.02
N ARG A 112 -11.79 -25.12 -13.11
CA ARG A 112 -11.01 -26.15 -12.41
C ARG A 112 -10.35 -27.16 -13.35
N ASN A 113 -10.91 -27.39 -14.54
CA ASN A 113 -10.35 -28.34 -15.50
C ASN A 113 -8.91 -27.99 -15.93
N ILE A 114 -8.55 -26.70 -15.86
CA ILE A 114 -7.22 -26.16 -16.22
C ILE A 114 -6.13 -26.63 -15.25
N ASP A 115 -6.47 -26.96 -14.00
CA ASP A 115 -5.49 -27.40 -13.00
C ASP A 115 -4.92 -28.77 -13.29
N ASN A 116 -5.68 -29.63 -13.97
CA ASN A 116 -5.29 -31.00 -14.25
C ASN A 116 -4.31 -31.13 -15.44
N ARG A 117 -4.03 -30.04 -16.18
CA ARG A 117 -3.11 -30.00 -17.34
C ARG A 117 -3.39 -31.09 -18.40
N ARG A 118 -4.66 -31.43 -18.61
CA ARG A 118 -5.09 -32.53 -19.50
C ARG A 118 -5.39 -32.11 -20.94
N SER A 119 -5.52 -30.81 -21.20
CA SER A 119 -5.80 -30.21 -22.52
C SER A 119 -4.63 -29.37 -23.03
N LEU A 120 -4.48 -29.32 -24.36
CA LEU A 120 -3.57 -28.37 -25.04
C LEU A 120 -4.22 -26.97 -25.07
N GLY A 121 -3.40 -25.94 -25.26
CA GLY A 121 -3.84 -24.54 -25.41
C GLY A 121 -3.89 -23.75 -24.12
N HIS A 122 -3.47 -24.34 -23.00
CA HIS A 122 -3.32 -23.62 -21.73
C HIS A 122 -1.89 -23.11 -21.61
N TRP A 123 -1.71 -21.85 -21.96
CA TRP A 123 -0.39 -21.20 -21.96
C TRP A 123 -0.10 -20.53 -20.62
N GLU A 124 1.11 -20.72 -20.14
CA GLU A 124 1.71 -20.01 -19.02
C GLU A 124 2.71 -18.99 -19.58
N GLY A 125 2.49 -17.72 -19.26
CA GLY A 125 3.27 -16.60 -19.79
C GLY A 125 4.07 -15.92 -18.70
N ASP A 126 5.38 -15.94 -18.80
CA ASP A 126 6.29 -15.19 -17.92
C ASP A 126 7.01 -14.09 -18.71
N LEU A 127 7.31 -12.98 -18.03
CA LEU A 127 8.12 -11.88 -18.56
C LEU A 127 9.43 -11.78 -17.78
N VAL A 128 10.54 -11.94 -18.48
CA VAL A 128 11.89 -11.72 -17.96
C VAL A 128 12.37 -10.34 -18.41
N SER A 129 12.49 -9.42 -17.46
CA SER A 129 13.02 -8.07 -17.68
C SER A 129 14.50 -8.00 -17.28
N GLY A 130 15.35 -7.60 -18.23
CA GLY A 130 16.77 -7.34 -18.02
C GLY A 130 17.09 -5.85 -17.80
N THR A 131 18.38 -5.53 -17.82
CA THR A 131 18.84 -4.13 -17.80
C THR A 131 18.65 -3.48 -19.18
N LYS A 132 18.74 -2.14 -19.25
CA LYS A 132 18.63 -1.38 -20.51
C LYS A 132 17.32 -1.62 -21.29
N ASN A 133 16.21 -1.77 -20.58
CA ASN A 133 14.88 -1.95 -21.18
C ASN A 133 14.76 -3.21 -22.06
N SER A 134 15.53 -4.25 -21.77
CA SER A 134 15.48 -5.54 -22.49
C SER A 134 14.44 -6.47 -21.88
N HIS A 135 13.66 -7.15 -22.73
CA HIS A 135 12.52 -7.94 -22.31
C HIS A 135 12.41 -9.23 -23.14
N ILE A 136 12.18 -10.35 -22.46
CA ILE A 136 11.88 -11.64 -23.09
C ILE A 136 10.57 -12.16 -22.51
N ALA A 137 9.62 -12.49 -23.38
CA ALA A 137 8.42 -13.21 -22.99
C ALA A 137 8.60 -14.69 -23.29
N THR A 138 8.20 -15.54 -22.33
CA THR A 138 8.17 -16.99 -22.49
C THR A 138 6.74 -17.46 -22.40
N LEU A 139 6.26 -18.19 -23.40
CA LEU A 139 4.95 -18.81 -23.43
C LEU A 139 5.14 -20.33 -23.45
N VAL A 140 4.62 -21.02 -22.44
CA VAL A 140 4.75 -22.47 -22.29
C VAL A 140 3.38 -23.12 -22.24
N ASP A 141 3.10 -24.06 -23.14
CA ASP A 141 1.90 -24.88 -23.02
C ASP A 141 2.05 -25.85 -21.83
N ARG A 142 1.08 -25.84 -20.91
CA ARG A 142 1.19 -26.58 -19.65
C ARG A 142 1.07 -28.11 -19.79
N LYS A 143 0.57 -28.62 -20.92
CA LYS A 143 0.45 -30.05 -21.21
C LYS A 143 1.63 -30.56 -22.02
N SER A 144 1.89 -29.98 -23.20
CA SER A 144 2.94 -30.43 -24.11
C SER A 144 4.33 -29.93 -23.75
N ARG A 145 4.42 -28.88 -22.91
CA ARG A 145 5.67 -28.15 -22.61
C ARG A 145 6.31 -27.49 -23.82
N TYR A 146 5.58 -27.41 -24.93
CA TYR A 146 6.00 -26.63 -26.08
C TYR A 146 6.19 -25.17 -25.66
N THR A 147 7.37 -24.63 -25.97
CA THR A 147 7.84 -23.35 -25.45
C THR A 147 8.13 -22.39 -26.59
N ILE A 148 7.57 -21.20 -26.51
CA ILE A 148 7.84 -20.09 -27.42
C ILE A 148 8.58 -19.01 -26.63
N ILE A 149 9.71 -18.54 -27.16
CA ILE A 149 10.51 -17.47 -26.57
C ILE A 149 10.50 -16.29 -27.54
N LEU A 150 10.04 -15.14 -27.07
CA LEU A 150 9.88 -13.92 -27.86
C LEU A 150 10.73 -12.81 -27.26
N ARG A 151 11.59 -12.19 -28.06
CA ARG A 151 12.24 -10.94 -27.68
C ARG A 151 11.25 -9.80 -27.88
N LEU A 152 10.96 -9.07 -26.80
CA LEU A 152 10.13 -7.87 -26.86
C LEU A 152 11.02 -6.63 -27.00
N ARG A 153 10.54 -5.65 -27.77
CA ARG A 153 11.12 -4.30 -27.77
C ARG A 153 10.63 -3.60 -26.51
N GLY A 154 11.57 -3.04 -25.74
CA GLY A 154 11.24 -2.19 -24.60
C GLY A 154 11.00 -0.76 -25.02
#